data_AF-A0A4Y8CKE0-F1
#
_entry.id   AF-A0A4Y8CKE0-F1
#
_cell.length_a   1.000
_cell.length_b   1.000
_cell.length_c   1.000
_cell.angle_alpha   90.00
_cell.angle_beta   90.00
_cell.angle_gamma   90.00
#
_symmetry.space_group_name_H-M   'P 1'
#
loop_
_entity.id
_entity.type
_entity.pdbx_description
1 polymer ?
#
loop_
_entity_poly.entity_id
_entity_poly.type
_entity_poly.pdbx_seq_one_letter_code
_entity_poly.pdbx_strand_id
1 'polypeptide(L)'
;MKYYSTSKKLIANVRNFYTIFLYKKNLKINKDDLFFGWGRKKSGLKAMNLAKKYKAKFILLEDGFIRSLNLGVENSPSFSMVKDDIGIYYDATMPS
;
A
#
# COMPACT_ATOMS: atom_id res chain seq x y z
N MET A 1 0.08 16.48 -0.60
CA MET A 1 0.33 15.05 -0.85
C MET A 1 -0.81 14.24 -0.24
N LYS A 2 -1.53 13.46 -1.07
CA LYS A 2 -2.61 12.56 -0.64
C LYS A 2 -2.25 11.11 -0.93
N TYR A 3 -2.80 10.20 -0.12
CA TYR A 3 -2.58 8.77 -0.25
C TYR A 3 -3.82 8.08 -0.81
N TYR A 4 -3.64 7.29 -1.85
CA TYR A 4 -4.71 6.62 -2.56
C TYR A 4 -4.49 5.11 -2.60
N SER A 5 -5.56 4.32 -2.49
CA SER A 5 -5.50 2.89 -2.82
C SER A 5 -6.75 2.47 -3.58
N THR A 6 -6.63 1.42 -4.40
CA THR A 6 -7.79 0.79 -5.04
C THR A 6 -8.48 -0.25 -4.15
N SER A 7 -7.93 -0.54 -2.95
CA SER A 7 -8.40 -1.61 -2.08
C SER A 7 -9.04 -1.06 -0.80
N LYS A 8 -10.35 -1.24 -0.65
CA LYS A 8 -11.06 -0.94 0.61
C LYS A 8 -10.52 -1.75 1.79
N LYS A 9 -10.17 -3.03 1.55
CA LYS A 9 -9.59 -3.91 2.58
C LYS A 9 -8.24 -3.38 3.07
N LEU A 10 -7.39 -2.90 2.16
CA LEU A 10 -6.13 -2.28 2.55
C LEU A 10 -6.40 -1.06 3.43
N ILE A 11 -7.28 -0.15 2.99
CA ILE A 11 -7.62 1.08 3.73
C ILE A 11 -8.10 0.75 5.15
N ALA A 12 -8.97 -0.26 5.29
CA ALA A 12 -9.45 -0.71 6.59
C ALA A 12 -8.32 -1.29 7.46
N ASN A 13 -7.48 -2.15 6.88
CA ASN A 13 -6.39 -2.83 7.60
C ASN A 13 -5.31 -1.88 8.11
N VAL A 14 -5.02 -0.80 7.37
CA VAL A 14 -3.92 0.12 7.69
C VAL A 14 -4.38 1.42 8.32
N ARG A 15 -5.67 1.54 8.70
CA ARG A 15 -6.27 2.77 9.21
C ARG A 15 -5.57 3.36 10.44
N ASN A 16 -4.89 2.52 11.22
CA ASN A 16 -4.14 2.94 12.41
C ASN A 16 -2.74 3.51 12.06
N PHE A 17 -2.27 3.32 10.83
CA PHE A 17 -0.97 3.78 10.34
C PHE A 17 -1.09 4.92 9.33
N TYR A 18 -2.11 4.87 8.46
CA TYR A 18 -2.24 5.80 7.34
C TYR A 18 -3.70 6.20 7.12
N THR A 19 -3.91 7.49 6.84
CA THR A 19 -5.16 7.97 6.25
C THR A 19 -5.10 7.83 4.73
N ILE A 20 -5.71 6.78 4.19
CA ILE A 20 -5.71 6.47 2.75
C ILE A 20 -7.12 6.64 2.18
N PHE A 21 -7.22 7.36 1.06
CA PHE A 21 -8.47 7.56 0.33
C PHE A 21 -8.67 6.47 -0.74
N LEU A 22 -9.91 6.06 -0.94
CA LEU A 22 -10.24 5.18 -2.06
C LEU A 22 -10.08 5.93 -3.38
N TYR A 23 -9.24 5.41 -4.27
CA TYR A 23 -9.05 5.97 -5.61
C TYR A 23 -10.34 5.89 -6.45
N LYS A 24 -10.65 6.98 -7.15
CA LYS A 24 -11.70 7.07 -8.17
C LYS A 24 -11.12 7.72 -9.43
N LYS A 25 -11.59 7.31 -10.61
CA LYS A 25 -11.04 7.76 -11.91
C LYS A 25 -11.16 9.27 -12.16
N ASN A 26 -12.13 9.93 -11.54
CA ASN A 26 -12.41 11.36 -11.70
C ASN A 26 -11.60 12.25 -10.74
N LEU A 27 -10.71 11.69 -9.92
CA LEU A 27 -9.87 12.47 -9.03
C LEU A 27 -8.73 13.15 -9.81
N LYS A 28 -8.45 14.41 -9.48
CA LYS A 28 -7.23 15.09 -9.92
C LYS A 28 -6.06 14.60 -9.08
N ILE A 29 -5.12 13.90 -9.71
CA ILE A 29 -3.92 13.34 -9.07
C ILE A 29 -2.73 14.24 -9.35
N ASN A 30 -1.98 14.58 -8.31
CA ASN A 30 -0.74 15.34 -8.42
C ASN A 30 0.47 14.40 -8.43
N LYS A 31 1.60 14.86 -8.99
CA LYS A 31 2.87 14.13 -9.00
C LYS A 31 3.39 13.75 -7.60
N ASP A 32 3.03 14.56 -6.60
CA ASP A 32 3.44 14.37 -5.20
C ASP A 32 2.46 13.49 -4.42
N ASP A 33 1.40 12.98 -5.05
CA ASP A 33 0.49 12.01 -4.43
C ASP A 33 1.07 10.59 -4.49
N LEU A 34 0.59 9.71 -3.61
CA LEU A 34 1.10 8.34 -3.51
C LEU A 34 -0.02 7.33 -3.67
N PHE A 35 0.28 6.27 -4.43
CA PHE A 35 -0.56 5.09 -4.52
C PHE A 35 -0.03 3.97 -3.61
N PHE A 36 -0.86 3.54 -2.67
CA PHE A 36 -0.58 2.46 -1.73
C PHE A 36 -1.19 1.15 -2.20
N GLY A 37 -0.41 0.08 -2.13
CA GLY A 37 -0.83 -1.28 -2.42
C GLY A 37 -0.24 -2.29 -1.44
N TRP A 38 -0.69 -3.55 -1.51
CA TRP A 38 -0.25 -4.61 -0.59
C TRP A 38 0.67 -5.59 -1.33
N GLY A 39 1.97 -5.52 -1.07
CA GLY A 39 3.01 -6.32 -1.73
C GLY A 39 2.80 -6.46 -3.25
N ARG A 40 3.00 -7.66 -3.79
CA ARG A 40 2.71 -8.02 -5.20
C ARG A 40 1.26 -8.47 -5.44
N LYS A 41 0.34 -8.25 -4.49
CA LYS A 41 -1.09 -8.56 -4.69
C LYS A 41 -1.70 -7.59 -5.72
N LYS A 42 -2.94 -7.87 -6.14
CA LYS A 42 -3.67 -7.02 -7.12
C LYS A 42 -3.69 -5.53 -6.76
N SER A 43 -3.72 -5.16 -5.47
CA SER A 43 -3.67 -3.76 -5.04
C SER A 43 -2.28 -3.13 -5.26
N GLY A 44 -1.20 -3.87 -5.00
CA GLY A 44 0.18 -3.45 -5.29
C GLY A 44 0.45 -3.25 -6.77
N LEU A 45 0.07 -4.23 -7.59
CA LEU A 45 0.19 -4.12 -9.04
C LEU A 45 -0.56 -2.89 -9.59
N LYS A 46 -1.78 -2.64 -9.08
CA LYS A 46 -2.55 -1.44 -9.42
C LYS A 46 -1.90 -0.16 -8.94
N ALA A 47 -1.33 -0.13 -7.73
CA ALA A 47 -0.66 1.04 -7.20
C ALA A 47 0.53 1.46 -8.08
N MET A 48 1.40 0.52 -8.44
CA MET A 48 2.53 0.76 -9.34
C MET A 48 2.06 1.25 -10.72
N ASN A 49 1.04 0.61 -11.30
CA ASN A 49 0.49 1.02 -12.60
C ASN A 49 -0.13 2.43 -12.57
N LEU A 50 -0.85 2.79 -11.50
CA LEU A 50 -1.43 4.13 -11.35
C LEU A 50 -0.36 5.18 -11.10
N ALA A 51 0.66 4.88 -10.28
CA ALA A 51 1.79 5.76 -10.08
C ALA A 51 2.51 6.07 -11.40
N LYS A 52 2.80 5.03 -12.20
CA LYS A 52 3.35 5.18 -13.56
C LYS A 52 2.44 6.03 -14.46
N LYS A 53 1.13 5.75 -14.47
CA LYS A 53 0.15 6.49 -15.28
C LYS A 53 0.10 7.99 -14.96
N TYR A 54 0.11 8.34 -13.68
CA TYR A 54 -0.04 9.72 -13.22
C TYR A 54 1.29 10.44 -12.97
N LYS A 55 2.44 9.80 -13.27
CA LYS A 55 3.78 10.29 -12.92
C LYS A 55 3.88 10.65 -11.42
N ALA A 56 3.24 9.82 -10.60
CA ALA A 56 3.18 9.92 -9.16
C ALA A 56 4.04 8.80 -8.53
N LYS A 57 4.09 8.73 -7.20
CA LYS A 57 4.86 7.70 -6.47
C LYS A 57 3.97 6.54 -6.03
N PHE A 58 4.56 5.39 -5.73
CA PHE A 58 3.86 4.27 -5.08
C PHE A 58 4.57 3.88 -3.79
N ILE A 59 3.82 3.19 -2.92
CA ILE A 59 4.33 2.46 -1.76
C ILE A 59 3.66 1.09 -1.75
N LEU A 60 4.47 0.05 -1.58
CA LEU A 60 3.99 -1.29 -1.26
C LEU A 60 4.08 -1.51 0.25
N LEU A 61 2.99 -1.98 0.83
CA LEU A 61 2.87 -2.34 2.23
C LEU A 61 2.80 -3.85 2.41
N GLU A 62 3.32 -4.34 3.53
CA GLU A 62 3.12 -5.69 4.03
C GLU A 62 3.08 -5.69 5.55
N ASP A 63 2.61 -6.81 6.12
CA ASP A 63 2.73 -7.04 7.56
C ASP A 63 4.20 -6.89 8.01
N GLY A 64 4.42 -6.18 9.12
CA GLY A 64 5.76 -6.08 9.69
C GLY A 64 6.23 -7.40 10.30
N PHE A 65 7.55 -7.58 10.42
CA PHE A 65 8.15 -8.82 10.93
C PHE A 65 7.64 -9.21 12.33
N ILE A 66 7.33 -8.23 13.17
CA ILE A 66 6.65 -8.43 14.46
C ILE A 66 5.25 -7.81 14.36
N ARG A 67 4.30 -8.61 13.90
CA ARG A 67 3.00 -8.11 13.42
C ARG A 67 2.03 -7.76 14.55
N SER A 68 1.73 -8.68 15.45
CA SER A 68 0.58 -8.60 16.36
C SER A 68 0.63 -9.69 17.44
N LEU A 69 -0.24 -9.59 18.46
CA LEU A 69 -0.39 -10.64 19.48
C LEU A 69 -1.03 -11.93 18.91
N ASN A 70 -2.05 -11.79 18.07
CA ASN A 70 -2.75 -12.91 17.44
C ASN A 70 -2.56 -12.89 15.92
N LEU A 71 -3.15 -13.85 15.21
CA LEU A 71 -2.99 -13.99 13.77
C LEU A 71 -3.74 -12.91 12.97
N GLY A 72 -3.22 -12.61 11.77
CA GLY A 72 -3.88 -11.67 10.86
C GLY A 72 -5.22 -12.16 10.30
N VAL A 73 -5.41 -13.48 10.20
CA VAL A 73 -6.68 -14.08 9.77
C VAL A 73 -7.81 -13.85 10.78
N GLU A 74 -7.46 -13.62 12.04
CA GLU A 74 -8.40 -13.26 13.12
C GLU A 74 -8.70 -11.75 13.17
N ASN A 75 -8.23 -11.00 12.16
CA ASN A 75 -8.28 -9.53 12.12
C ASN A 75 -7.58 -8.86 13.32
N SER A 76 -6.60 -9.53 13.94
CA SER A 76 -5.77 -8.92 14.97
C SER A 76 -5.08 -7.67 14.39
N PRO A 77 -5.17 -6.51 15.08
CA PRO A 77 -4.61 -5.27 14.58
C PRO A 77 -3.10 -5.40 14.43
N SER A 78 -2.57 -4.90 13.32
CA SER A 78 -1.12 -4.85 13.14
C SER A 78 -0.53 -3.76 14.02
N PHE A 79 0.62 -4.04 14.65
CA PHE A 79 1.45 -3.12 15.41
C PHE A 79 2.65 -2.60 14.60
N SER A 80 3.00 -3.30 13.53
CA SER A 80 4.04 -2.88 12.60
C SER A 80 3.65 -3.12 11.15
N MET A 81 4.33 -2.43 10.23
CA MET A 81 4.07 -2.49 8.80
C MET A 81 5.40 -2.30 8.07
N VAL A 82 5.68 -3.13 7.06
CA VAL A 82 6.74 -2.84 6.09
C VAL A 82 6.23 -1.78 5.12
N LYS A 83 7.09 -0.81 4.79
CA LYS A 83 6.83 0.23 3.80
C LYS A 83 8.01 0.27 2.84
N ASP A 84 7.73 0.06 1.56
CA ASP A 84 8.73 -0.05 0.52
C ASP A 84 8.30 0.79 -0.70
N ASP A 85 9.18 1.66 -1.19
CA ASP A 85 8.95 2.54 -2.34
C ASP A 85 9.75 2.15 -3.60
N ILE A 86 10.43 1.00 -3.59
CA ILE A 86 11.18 0.45 -4.73
C ILE A 86 10.54 -0.87 -5.19
N GLY A 87 10.29 -1.78 -4.25
CA GLY A 87 9.81 -3.13 -4.49
C GLY A 87 9.05 -3.69 -3.29
N ILE A 88 9.40 -4.90 -2.86
CA ILE A 88 8.97 -5.48 -1.60
C ILE A 88 10.00 -6.53 -1.15
N TYR A 89 10.34 -6.56 0.14
CA TYR A 89 11.46 -7.35 0.71
C TYR A 89 11.53 -8.84 0.33
N TYR A 90 10.41 -9.49 0.01
CA TYR A 90 10.39 -10.91 -0.36
C TYR A 90 10.63 -11.16 -1.86
N ASP A 91 10.63 -10.11 -2.68
CA ASP A 91 10.78 -10.23 -4.12
C ASP A 91 12.25 -10.14 -4.51
N ALA A 92 12.91 -11.29 -4.61
CA ALA A 92 14.32 -11.38 -4.97
C ALA A 92 14.62 -11.08 -6.47
N THR A 93 13.62 -10.74 -7.28
CA THR A 93 13.82 -10.48 -8.73
C THR A 93 14.30 -9.05 -9.02
N MET A 94 14.24 -8.16 -8.04
CA MET A 94 14.64 -6.76 -8.16
C MET A 94 15.00 -6.16 -6.79
N PRO A 95 15.64 -4.98 -6.74
CA PRO A 95 15.84 -4.27 -5.49
C PRO A 95 14.54 -3.91 -4.77
N SER A 96 14.64 -3.82 -3.46
CA SER A 96 13.61 -3.40 -2.50
C SER A 96 14.17 -2.31 -1.59
#